data_AF-A0A421B944-F1
#
_entry.id   AF-A0A421B944-F1
#
_cell.length_a   1.000
_cell.length_b   1.000
_cell.length_c   1.000
_cell.angle_alpha   90.00
_cell.angle_beta   90.00
_cell.angle_gamma   90.00
#
_symmetry.space_group_name_H-M   'P 1'
#
loop_
_entity.id
_entity.type
_entity.pdbx_description
1 polymer ?
#
loop_
_entity_poly.entity_id
_entity_poly.type
_entity_poly.pdbx_seq_one_letter_code
_entity_poly.pdbx_strand_id
1 'polypeptide(L)'
;MTEEFAWLFRYDDRGDILLEAAHAKRRAGQPVAAIGFLDDAIALGGEDRGFARVALADLMLELGRADEAEHQFDLLRDEQPIFPAPCELAAELHAAHGDLRSAVEWYSLAIANLLPHELAELDRDDAHSSYANSLLMARHRTRRALGLAHDDWDNCALLDLTR
;
A
#
# COMPACT_ATOMS: atom_id res chain seq x y z
N MET A 1 -24.36 25.97 8.39
CA MET A 1 -23.78 24.85 7.62
C MET A 1 -23.61 23.71 8.60
N THR A 2 -24.29 22.59 8.39
CA THR A 2 -24.25 21.41 9.26
C THR A 2 -22.90 20.71 9.10
N GLU A 3 -22.35 20.18 10.21
CA GLU A 3 -21.08 19.41 10.26
C GLU A 3 -21.05 18.19 9.32
N GLU A 4 -22.22 17.81 8.80
CA GLU A 4 -22.51 16.67 7.94
C GLU A 4 -21.74 16.65 6.61
N PHE A 5 -21.20 17.79 6.16
CA PHE A 5 -20.37 17.90 4.95
C PHE A 5 -18.96 18.46 5.19
N ALA A 6 -18.52 18.58 6.45
CA ALA A 6 -17.17 19.06 6.77
C ALA A 6 -16.06 18.14 6.21
N TRP A 7 -16.37 16.87 5.99
CA TRP A 7 -15.50 15.89 5.32
C TRP A 7 -15.23 16.19 3.85
N LEU A 8 -16.16 16.84 3.12
CA LEU A 8 -15.96 17.22 1.71
C LEU A 8 -14.92 18.36 1.54
N PHE A 9 -14.64 19.10 2.62
CA PHE A 9 -13.64 20.17 2.65
C PHE A 9 -12.34 19.78 3.37
N ARG A 10 -12.19 18.51 3.78
CA ARG A 10 -10.94 17.95 4.30
C ARG A 10 -10.03 17.36 3.22
N TYR A 11 -10.50 17.30 1.98
CA TYR A 11 -9.76 16.76 0.86
C TYR A 11 -8.83 17.84 0.30
N ASP A 12 -7.58 17.86 0.78
CA ASP A 12 -6.52 18.62 0.12
C ASP A 12 -5.98 17.76 -1.03
N ASP A 13 -6.58 17.89 -2.22
CA ASP A 13 -6.19 17.17 -3.45
C ASP A 13 -4.71 17.37 -3.84
N ARG A 14 -3.96 18.23 -3.14
CA ARG A 14 -2.58 18.58 -3.49
C ARG A 14 -1.66 17.38 -3.45
N GLY A 15 -1.81 16.47 -2.48
CA GLY A 15 -0.98 15.26 -2.42
C GLY A 15 -1.27 14.34 -3.61
N ASP A 16 -2.54 14.02 -3.84
CA ASP A 16 -3.02 13.32 -5.04
C ASP A 16 -2.51 13.94 -6.36
N ILE A 17 -2.60 15.27 -6.51
CA ILE A 17 -2.11 15.98 -7.70
C ILE A 17 -0.59 15.81 -7.87
N LEU A 18 0.17 15.82 -6.78
CA LEU A 18 1.63 15.62 -6.83
C LEU A 18 1.97 14.18 -7.23
N LEU A 19 1.24 13.17 -6.72
CA LEU A 19 1.38 11.77 -7.12
C LEU A 19 1.08 11.58 -8.61
N GLU A 20 -0.03 12.13 -9.10
CA GLU A 20 -0.40 12.07 -10.51
C GLU A 20 0.62 12.78 -11.42
N ALA A 21 1.14 13.93 -10.98
CA ALA A 21 2.21 14.63 -11.68
C ALA A 21 3.49 13.78 -11.73
N ALA A 22 3.89 13.16 -10.62
CA ALA A 22 5.02 12.24 -10.57
C ALA A 22 4.85 11.07 -11.54
N HIS A 23 3.68 10.44 -11.54
CA HIS A 23 3.35 9.34 -12.46
C HIS A 23 3.42 9.78 -13.92
N ALA A 24 2.91 10.96 -14.26
CA ALA A 24 3.00 11.51 -15.61
C ALA A 24 4.46 11.76 -16.04
N LYS A 25 5.30 12.28 -15.13
CA LYS A 25 6.73 12.50 -15.39
C LYS A 25 7.51 11.19 -15.56
N ARG A 26 7.21 10.17 -14.74
CA ARG A 26 7.79 8.83 -14.86
C ARG A 26 7.47 8.23 -16.24
N ARG A 27 6.20 8.24 -16.66
CA ARG A 27 5.77 7.75 -17.99
C ARG A 27 6.40 8.53 -19.16
N ALA A 28 6.73 9.80 -18.95
CA ALA A 28 7.42 10.63 -19.94
C ALA A 28 8.94 10.42 -19.98
N GLY A 29 9.49 9.47 -19.20
CA GLY A 29 10.93 9.24 -19.12
C GLY A 29 11.68 10.37 -18.41
N GLN A 30 11.02 11.09 -17.50
CA GLN A 30 11.59 12.21 -16.74
C GLN A 30 11.71 11.86 -15.25
N PRO A 31 12.55 10.87 -14.87
CA PRO A 31 12.60 10.35 -13.50
C PRO A 31 13.01 11.40 -12.46
N VAL A 32 13.92 12.32 -12.79
CA VAL A 32 14.33 13.41 -11.87
C VAL A 32 13.15 14.32 -11.54
N ALA A 33 12.29 14.64 -12.52
CA ALA A 33 11.11 15.45 -12.28
C ALA A 33 10.05 14.68 -11.48
N ALA A 34 9.92 13.37 -11.72
CA ALA A 34 9.03 12.52 -10.93
C ALA A 34 9.46 12.47 -9.45
N ILE A 35 10.76 12.29 -9.18
CA ILE A 35 11.32 12.32 -7.83
C ILE A 35 10.99 13.64 -7.13
N GLY A 36 11.18 14.78 -7.79
CA GLY A 36 10.86 16.08 -7.20
C GLY A 36 9.40 16.20 -6.75
N PHE A 37 8.45 15.71 -7.55
CA PHE A 37 7.03 15.71 -7.14
C PHE A 37 6.73 14.75 -5.99
N LEU A 38 7.42 13.61 -5.93
CA LEU A 38 7.28 12.66 -4.82
C LEU A 38 7.86 13.23 -3.52
N ASP A 39 9.02 13.89 -3.59
CA ASP A 39 9.61 14.60 -2.44
C ASP A 39 8.67 15.70 -1.92
N ASP A 40 8.05 16.47 -2.83
CA ASP A 40 7.05 17.47 -2.46
C ASP A 40 5.82 16.85 -1.79
N ALA A 41 5.32 15.70 -2.27
CA ALA A 41 4.20 14.98 -1.66
C ALA A 41 4.56 14.43 -0.26
N ILE A 42 5.75 13.86 -0.12
CA ILE A 42 6.28 13.41 1.18
C ILE A 42 6.40 14.60 2.15
N ALA A 43 6.91 15.74 1.68
CA ALA A 43 7.05 16.94 2.49
C ALA A 43 5.69 17.53 2.92
N LEU A 44 4.69 17.52 2.01
CA LEU A 44 3.32 17.94 2.29
C LEU A 44 2.69 17.10 3.41
N GLY A 45 2.96 15.80 3.44
CA GLY A 45 2.43 14.89 4.44
C GLY A 45 0.98 14.48 4.18
N GLY A 46 0.23 14.23 5.25
CA GLY A 46 -1.15 13.74 5.13
C GLY A 46 -1.24 12.27 4.71
N GLU A 47 -2.40 11.90 4.17
CA GLU A 47 -2.74 10.52 3.79
C GLU A 47 -1.87 10.02 2.63
N ASP A 48 -1.46 10.93 1.75
CA ASP A 48 -0.70 10.64 0.52
C ASP A 48 0.80 10.40 0.75
N ARG A 49 1.32 10.76 1.93
CA ARG A 49 2.74 10.57 2.27
C ARG A 49 3.18 9.13 2.08
N GLY A 50 2.37 8.18 2.55
CA GLY A 50 2.69 6.75 2.45
C GLY A 50 2.75 6.28 1.01
N PHE A 51 1.80 6.70 0.19
CA PHE A 51 1.79 6.41 -1.25
C PHE A 51 3.02 6.99 -1.95
N ALA A 52 3.40 8.22 -1.62
CA ALA A 52 4.58 8.87 -2.19
C ALA A 52 5.88 8.15 -1.82
N ARG A 53 6.02 7.63 -0.59
CA ARG A 53 7.16 6.79 -0.18
C ARG A 53 7.29 5.54 -1.04
N VAL A 54 6.19 4.80 -1.23
CA VAL A 54 6.20 3.56 -2.02
C VAL A 54 6.47 3.84 -3.50
N ALA A 55 5.84 4.88 -4.07
CA ALA A 55 6.08 5.29 -5.45
C ALA A 55 7.54 5.74 -5.67
N LEU A 56 8.16 6.38 -4.67
CA LEU A 56 9.57 6.74 -4.71
C LEU A 56 10.46 5.50 -4.62
N ALA A 57 10.14 4.54 -3.75
CA ALA A 57 10.87 3.28 -3.64
C ALA A 57 10.83 2.50 -4.97
N ASP A 58 9.67 2.38 -5.59
CA ASP A 58 9.48 1.75 -6.90
C ASP A 58 10.37 2.40 -7.97
N LEU A 59 10.32 3.74 -8.05
CA LEU A 59 11.15 4.48 -8.98
C LEU A 59 12.65 4.31 -8.70
N MET A 60 13.07 4.19 -7.44
CA MET A 60 14.47 3.91 -7.09
C MET A 60 14.88 2.50 -7.55
N LEU A 61 14.02 1.50 -7.41
CA LEU A 61 14.26 0.14 -7.92
C LEU A 61 14.42 0.13 -9.44
N GLU A 62 13.55 0.82 -10.18
CA GLU A 62 13.66 0.97 -11.64
C GLU A 62 14.99 1.61 -12.07
N LEU A 63 15.48 2.55 -11.28
CA LEU A 63 16.76 3.24 -11.51
C LEU A 63 17.98 2.43 -11.02
N GLY A 64 17.78 1.23 -10.46
CA GLY A 64 18.85 0.38 -9.93
C GLY A 64 19.43 0.85 -8.59
N ARG A 65 18.70 1.69 -7.85
CA ARG A 65 19.10 2.32 -6.58
C ARG A 65 18.45 1.59 -5.39
N ALA A 66 18.73 0.29 -5.26
CA ALA A 66 18.05 -0.58 -4.30
C ALA A 66 18.20 -0.12 -2.84
N ASP A 67 19.38 0.35 -2.42
CA ASP A 67 19.60 0.83 -1.06
C ASP A 67 18.72 2.05 -0.71
N GLU A 68 18.45 2.91 -1.69
CA GLU A 68 17.58 4.07 -1.50
C GLU A 68 16.10 3.69 -1.49
N ALA A 69 15.72 2.66 -2.25
CA ALA A 69 14.38 2.09 -2.18
C ALA A 69 14.12 1.49 -0.80
N GLU A 70 15.05 0.69 -0.27
CA GLU A 70 14.95 0.10 1.07
C GLU A 70 14.85 1.18 2.15
N HIS A 71 15.62 2.26 2.01
CA HIS A 71 15.51 3.39 2.93
C HIS A 71 14.11 4.02 2.93
N GLN A 72 13.42 4.11 1.79
CA GLN A 72 12.04 4.61 1.76
C GLN A 72 11.06 3.66 2.46
N PHE A 73 11.25 2.35 2.34
CA PHE A 73 10.44 1.35 3.05
C PHE A 73 10.64 1.41 4.56
N ASP A 74 11.88 1.59 5.02
CA ASP A 74 12.17 1.80 6.43
C ASP A 74 11.52 3.07 6.97
N LEU A 75 11.62 4.18 6.25
CA LEU A 75 10.96 5.43 6.62
C LEU A 75 9.44 5.28 6.66
N LEU A 76 8.84 4.59 5.68
CA LEU A 76 7.41 4.29 5.71
C LEU A 76 7.04 3.51 6.97
N ARG A 77 7.83 2.50 7.35
CA ARG A 77 7.57 1.70 8.56
C ARG A 77 7.67 2.54 9.83
N ASP A 78 8.69 3.39 9.94
CA ASP A 78 8.91 4.28 11.08
C ASP A 78 7.81 5.34 11.23
N GLU A 79 7.24 5.78 10.10
CA GLU A 79 6.11 6.72 10.06
C GLU A 79 4.79 6.11 10.56
N GLN A 80 4.71 4.77 10.73
CA GLN A 80 3.54 4.03 11.21
C GLN A 80 2.25 4.43 10.44
N PRO A 81 2.15 4.07 9.15
CA PRO A 81 1.04 4.48 8.31
C PRO A 81 -0.28 4.02 8.93
N ILE A 82 -1.27 4.92 8.92
CA ILE A 82 -2.60 4.64 9.49
C ILE A 82 -3.43 3.78 8.53
N PHE A 83 -3.22 3.96 7.23
CA PHE A 83 -3.99 3.27 6.19
C PHE A 83 -3.28 2.00 5.71
N PRO A 84 -4.04 0.97 5.32
CA PRO A 84 -3.48 -0.30 4.84
C PRO A 84 -2.85 -0.18 3.44
N ALA A 85 -3.38 0.70 2.58
CA ALA A 85 -3.04 0.73 1.16
C ALA A 85 -1.55 1.01 0.85
N PRO A 86 -0.84 1.94 1.51
CA PRO A 86 0.61 2.06 1.32
C PRO A 86 1.38 0.78 1.68
N CYS A 87 0.98 0.07 2.74
CA CYS A 87 1.60 -1.19 3.14
C CYS A 87 1.31 -2.31 2.13
N GLU A 88 0.11 -2.36 1.55
CA GLU A 88 -0.23 -3.29 0.47
C GLU A 88 0.65 -3.05 -0.75
N LEU A 89 0.77 -1.80 -1.21
CA LEU A 89 1.61 -1.46 -2.37
C LEU A 89 3.08 -1.82 -2.13
N ALA A 90 3.60 -1.59 -0.92
CA ALA A 90 4.94 -2.03 -0.56
C ALA A 90 5.07 -3.57 -0.63
N ALA A 91 4.07 -4.30 -0.14
CA ALA A 91 4.06 -5.76 -0.21
C ALA A 91 4.06 -6.28 -1.65
N GLU A 92 3.21 -5.72 -2.51
CA GLU A 92 3.13 -6.06 -3.93
C GLU A 92 4.45 -5.80 -4.65
N LEU A 93 5.09 -4.68 -4.35
CA LEU A 93 6.37 -4.30 -4.94
C LEU A 93 7.48 -5.27 -4.51
N HIS A 94 7.62 -5.60 -3.22
CA HIS A 94 8.56 -6.62 -2.78
C HIS A 94 8.29 -7.98 -3.44
N ALA A 95 7.02 -8.39 -3.56
CA ALA A 95 6.64 -9.63 -4.22
C ALA A 95 7.01 -9.64 -5.71
N ALA A 96 6.79 -8.53 -6.42
CA ALA A 96 7.15 -8.37 -7.83
C ALA A 96 8.67 -8.45 -8.06
N HIS A 97 9.46 -7.99 -7.09
CA HIS A 97 10.93 -8.11 -7.09
C HIS A 97 11.46 -9.44 -6.50
N GLY A 98 10.57 -10.36 -6.13
CA GLY A 98 10.93 -11.70 -5.65
C GLY A 98 11.27 -11.79 -4.17
N ASP A 99 11.19 -10.70 -3.43
CA ASP A 99 11.35 -10.69 -1.97
C ASP A 99 10.03 -11.03 -1.27
N LEU A 100 9.65 -12.30 -1.37
CA LEU A 100 8.40 -12.78 -0.78
C LEU A 100 8.39 -12.68 0.75
N ARG A 101 9.56 -12.63 1.40
CA ARG A 101 9.63 -12.54 2.87
C ARG A 101 9.19 -11.15 3.32
N SER A 102 9.80 -10.11 2.75
CA SER A 102 9.41 -8.72 3.03
C SER A 102 7.97 -8.47 2.60
N ALA A 103 7.52 -9.06 1.49
CA ALA A 103 6.12 -8.98 1.08
C ALA A 103 5.14 -9.51 2.15
N VAL A 104 5.42 -10.65 2.79
CA VAL A 104 4.58 -11.17 3.89
C VAL A 104 4.57 -10.22 5.08
N GLU A 105 5.70 -9.61 5.42
CA GLU A 105 5.79 -8.65 6.52
C GLU A 105 4.95 -7.40 6.24
N TRP A 106 5.05 -6.84 5.03
CA TRP A 106 4.24 -5.70 4.60
C TRP A 106 2.75 -6.01 4.50
N TYR A 107 2.36 -7.17 3.96
CA TYR A 107 0.95 -7.59 3.99
C TYR A 107 0.44 -7.76 5.42
N SER A 108 1.27 -8.24 6.35
CA SER A 108 0.89 -8.37 7.75
C SER A 108 0.67 -6.99 8.39
N LEU A 109 1.50 -6.00 8.03
CA LEU A 109 1.30 -4.62 8.46
C LEU A 109 0.05 -3.98 7.83
N ALA A 110 -0.22 -4.24 6.55
CA ALA A 110 -1.45 -3.79 5.90
C ALA A 110 -2.70 -4.33 6.60
N ILE A 111 -2.73 -5.63 6.90
CA ILE A 111 -3.83 -6.27 7.64
C ILE A 111 -3.97 -5.67 9.05
N ALA A 112 -2.86 -5.41 9.75
CA ALA A 112 -2.88 -4.77 11.07
C ALA A 112 -3.43 -3.33 11.04
N ASN A 113 -3.35 -2.67 9.89
CA ASN A 113 -3.82 -1.30 9.67
C ASN A 113 -5.22 -1.21 9.06
N LEU A 114 -5.90 -2.34 8.84
CA LEU A 114 -7.28 -2.34 8.34
C LEU A 114 -8.18 -1.50 9.27
N LEU A 115 -8.94 -0.61 8.67
CA LEU A 115 -9.88 0.25 9.36
C LEU A 115 -11.08 -0.56 9.86
N PRO A 116 -11.76 -0.13 10.94
CA PRO A 116 -12.89 -0.87 11.49
C PRO A 116 -14.01 -1.17 10.49
N HIS A 117 -14.24 -0.27 9.52
CA HIS A 117 -15.27 -0.48 8.50
C HIS A 117 -14.83 -1.50 7.44
N GLU A 118 -13.54 -1.58 7.11
CA GLU A 118 -12.98 -2.58 6.19
C GLU A 118 -13.00 -3.98 6.84
N LEU A 119 -12.67 -4.07 8.14
CA LEU A 119 -12.81 -5.32 8.89
C LEU A 119 -14.27 -5.79 8.96
N ALA A 120 -15.21 -4.87 9.16
CA ALA A 120 -16.64 -5.20 9.20
C ALA A 120 -17.20 -5.71 7.85
N GLU A 121 -16.47 -5.54 6.74
CA GLU A 121 -16.86 -6.14 5.45
C GLU A 121 -16.68 -7.66 5.43
N LEU A 122 -15.82 -8.22 6.29
CA LEU A 122 -15.61 -9.67 6.38
C LEU A 122 -16.84 -10.43 6.91
N ASP A 123 -17.74 -9.75 7.61
CA ASP A 123 -18.97 -10.33 8.16
C ASP A 123 -20.17 -10.25 7.18
N ARG A 124 -19.98 -9.67 5.98
CA ARG A 124 -21.05 -9.50 4.98
C ARG A 124 -21.17 -10.72 4.07
N ASP A 125 -22.34 -10.89 3.45
CA ASP A 125 -22.61 -12.00 2.53
C ASP A 125 -21.65 -12.00 1.31
N ASP A 126 -21.15 -10.84 0.91
CA ASP A 126 -20.21 -10.63 -0.20
C ASP A 126 -18.75 -10.47 0.25
N ALA A 127 -18.41 -10.88 1.48
CA ALA A 127 -17.08 -10.73 2.09
C ALA A 127 -15.91 -11.25 1.22
N HIS A 128 -16.15 -12.22 0.34
CA HIS A 128 -15.15 -12.74 -0.60
C HIS A 128 -14.59 -11.66 -1.56
N SER A 129 -15.37 -10.62 -1.85
CA SER A 129 -14.99 -9.49 -2.71
C SER A 129 -14.53 -8.25 -1.91
N SER A 130 -14.47 -8.34 -0.58
CA SER A 130 -14.04 -7.21 0.26
C SER A 130 -12.54 -6.95 0.15
N TYR A 131 -12.15 -5.71 0.43
CA TYR A 131 -10.74 -5.32 0.44
C TYR A 131 -9.95 -6.03 1.55
N ALA A 132 -10.55 -6.22 2.72
CA ALA A 132 -9.93 -6.99 3.80
C ALA A 132 -9.64 -8.44 3.35
N ASN A 133 -10.57 -9.07 2.62
CA ASN A 133 -10.34 -10.42 2.10
C ASN A 133 -9.25 -10.45 1.01
N SER A 134 -9.17 -9.43 0.14
CA SER A 134 -8.10 -9.38 -0.88
C SER A 134 -6.70 -9.35 -0.25
N LEU A 135 -6.50 -8.59 0.83
CA LEU A 135 -5.24 -8.57 1.59
C LEU A 135 -4.92 -9.93 2.22
N LEU A 136 -5.91 -10.56 2.88
CA LEU A 136 -5.76 -11.89 3.49
C LEU A 136 -5.36 -12.93 2.44
N MET A 137 -6.01 -12.91 1.28
CA MET A 137 -5.70 -13.81 0.17
C MET A 137 -4.30 -13.55 -0.41
N ALA A 138 -3.89 -12.29 -0.57
CA ALA A 138 -2.58 -11.93 -1.11
C ALA A 138 -1.46 -12.41 -0.16
N ARG A 139 -1.61 -12.16 1.14
CA ARG A 139 -0.70 -12.68 2.17
C ARG A 139 -0.64 -14.21 2.16
N HIS A 140 -1.80 -14.87 2.14
CA HIS A 140 -1.91 -16.32 2.15
C HIS A 140 -1.17 -16.95 0.95
N ARG A 141 -1.39 -16.43 -0.26
CA ARG A 141 -0.70 -16.90 -1.48
C ARG A 141 0.82 -16.73 -1.36
N THR A 142 1.27 -15.59 -0.84
CA THR A 142 2.70 -15.29 -0.67
C THR A 142 3.35 -16.21 0.36
N ARG A 143 2.71 -16.46 1.50
CA ARG A 143 3.17 -17.43 2.52
C ARG A 143 3.25 -18.84 1.97
N ARG A 144 2.25 -19.26 1.18
CA ARG A 144 2.24 -20.57 0.52
C ARG A 144 3.40 -20.70 -0.47
N ALA A 145 3.73 -19.65 -1.22
CA ALA A 145 4.87 -19.64 -2.13
C ALA A 145 6.21 -19.79 -1.39
N LEU A 146 6.30 -19.33 -0.13
CA LEU A 146 7.44 -19.54 0.77
C LEU A 146 7.43 -20.91 1.49
N GLY A 147 6.38 -21.73 1.33
CA GLY A 147 6.23 -23.00 2.05
C GLY A 147 5.98 -22.85 3.55
N LEU A 148 5.48 -21.70 4.00
CA LEU A 148 5.15 -21.47 5.40
C LEU A 148 3.85 -22.22 5.78
N ALA A 149 3.77 -22.68 7.03
CA ALA A 149 2.54 -23.25 7.57
C ALA A 149 1.44 -22.19 7.66
N HIS A 150 0.17 -22.60 7.56
CA HIS A 150 -0.96 -21.69 7.77
C HIS A 150 -0.94 -21.11 9.19
N ASP A 151 -1.27 -19.83 9.31
CA ASP A 151 -1.55 -19.17 10.58
C ASP A 151 -3.03 -18.75 10.70
N ASP A 152 -3.39 -18.11 11.80
CA ASP A 152 -4.78 -17.71 12.08
C ASP A 152 -5.35 -16.78 11.01
N TRP A 153 -4.52 -15.88 10.44
CA TRP A 153 -4.93 -15.00 9.35
C TRP A 153 -5.19 -15.77 8.05
N ASP A 154 -4.38 -16.80 7.77
CA ASP A 154 -4.59 -17.67 6.61
C ASP A 154 -5.92 -18.43 6.69
N ASN A 155 -6.42 -18.72 7.91
CA ASN A 155 -7.72 -19.37 8.12
C ASN A 155 -8.92 -18.43 7.92
N CYS A 156 -8.70 -17.11 8.02
CA CYS A 156 -9.72 -16.09 7.77
C CYS A 156 -9.89 -15.77 6.28
N ALA A 157 -8.95 -16.16 5.41
CA ALA A 157 -9.03 -15.89 3.98
C ALA A 157 -10.17 -16.69 3.34
N LEU A 158 -11.14 -15.99 2.77
CA LEU A 158 -12.29 -16.57 2.09
C LEU A 158 -11.95 -16.80 0.61
N LEU A 159 -11.89 -18.07 0.21
CA LEU A 159 -11.77 -18.43 -1.20
C LEU A 159 -13.10 -18.22 -1.90
N ASP A 160 -13.08 -17.62 -3.10
CA ASP A 160 -14.22 -17.69 -4.00
C ASP A 160 -14.42 -19.15 -4.43
N LEU A 161 -15.44 -19.79 -3.85
CA LEU A 161 -15.82 -21.17 -4.16
C LEU A 161 -16.69 -21.29 -5.42
N THR A 162 -16.95 -20.18 -6.13
CA THR A 162 -17.64 -20.22 -7.43
C THR A 162 -16.65 -20.38 -8.59
N ARG A 163 -16.27 -21.63 -8.86
CA ARG A 163 -15.79 -22.08 -10.17
C ARG A 163 -16.43 -23.39 -10.57
#